data_AF-A0A2P5HGK4-F1
#
_entry.id   AF-A0A2P5HGK4-F1
#
_cell.length_a   1.000
_cell.length_b   1.000
_cell.length_c   1.000
_cell.angle_alpha   90.00
_cell.angle_beta   90.00
_cell.angle_gamma   90.00
#
_symmetry.space_group_name_H-M   'P 1'
#
loop_
_entity.id
_entity.type
_entity.pdbx_description
1 polymer ?
#
loop_
_entity_poly.entity_id
_entity_poly.type
_entity_poly.pdbx_seq_one_letter_code
_entity_poly.pdbx_strand_id
1 'polypeptide(L)'
;MKFNLLVGLALPAFGVAQNVTTTLTTTTTSAAPSATPDYLAICESQASSYTDTCPQCLYRCIGSSYVEQCYWSTFFAINSIQAQCEAQGGRNCRGISVNAVCSAS
;
A
#
# COMPACT_ATOMS: atom_id res chain seq x y z
N MET A 1 25.48 -29.63 -31.54
CA MET A 1 24.43 -29.66 -30.50
C MET A 1 24.91 -28.80 -29.35
N LYS A 2 24.25 -27.69 -29.04
CA LYS A 2 24.70 -26.75 -27.99
C LYS A 2 23.49 -26.31 -27.17
N PHE A 3 23.62 -26.53 -25.87
CA PHE A 3 22.56 -26.73 -24.90
C PHE A 3 21.88 -25.42 -24.47
N ASN A 4 20.54 -25.44 -24.47
CA ASN A 4 19.70 -24.54 -23.70
C ASN A 4 19.82 -24.86 -22.22
N LEU A 5 20.15 -23.87 -21.39
CA LEU A 5 20.16 -24.02 -19.94
C LEU A 5 19.20 -22.99 -19.32
N LEU A 6 17.97 -23.48 -19.14
CA LEU A 6 16.92 -22.85 -18.35
C LEU A 6 17.32 -22.93 -16.87
N VAL A 7 17.51 -21.78 -16.23
CA VAL A 7 17.68 -21.72 -14.77
C VAL A 7 16.29 -21.73 -14.14
N GLY A 8 15.87 -22.92 -13.71
CA GLY A 8 14.71 -23.09 -12.83
C GLY A 8 15.09 -22.73 -11.40
N LEU A 9 14.42 -21.74 -10.82
CA LEU A 9 14.54 -21.39 -9.40
C LEU A 9 13.61 -22.30 -8.59
N ALA A 10 14.21 -23.21 -7.83
CA ALA A 10 13.54 -24.04 -6.84
C ALA A 10 13.11 -23.20 -5.64
N LEU A 11 11.83 -23.28 -5.26
CA LEU A 11 11.32 -22.72 -4.01
C LEU A 11 11.57 -23.71 -2.85
N PRO A 12 11.96 -23.23 -1.66
CA PRO A 12 12.07 -24.08 -0.47
C PRO A 12 10.68 -24.49 0.05
N ALA A 13 10.53 -25.79 0.29
CA ALA A 13 9.39 -26.38 0.97
C ALA A 13 9.43 -26.05 2.47
N PHE A 14 8.37 -25.41 2.97
CA PHE A 14 8.12 -25.31 4.40
C PHE A 14 7.02 -26.32 4.77
N GLY A 15 7.43 -27.38 5.46
CA GLY A 15 6.51 -28.28 6.16
C GLY A 15 6.28 -27.79 7.58
N VAL A 16 5.02 -27.70 7.99
CA VAL A 16 4.60 -27.78 9.40
C VAL A 16 3.19 -28.36 9.44
N ALA A 17 3.09 -29.57 9.99
CA ALA A 17 1.82 -30.19 10.36
C ALA A 17 1.37 -29.64 11.70
N GLN A 18 0.13 -29.15 11.82
CA GLN A 18 -0.57 -29.03 13.10
C GLN A 18 -2.06 -29.36 12.93
N ASN A 19 -2.44 -30.50 13.49
CA ASN A 19 -3.81 -30.95 13.66
C ASN A 19 -4.43 -30.15 14.81
N VAL A 20 -5.52 -29.40 14.56
CA VAL A 20 -6.25 -28.69 15.61
C VAL A 20 -7.75 -28.92 15.44
N THR A 21 -8.29 -29.79 16.30
CA THR A 21 -9.71 -29.94 16.59
C THR A 21 -10.31 -28.58 16.94
N THR A 22 -11.34 -28.14 16.21
CA THR A 22 -12.04 -26.89 16.53
C THR A 22 -13.46 -27.19 17.00
N THR A 23 -13.64 -27.06 18.30
CA THR A 23 -14.91 -27.03 19.02
C THR A 23 -15.73 -25.81 18.55
N LEU A 24 -16.97 -26.06 18.12
CA LEU A 24 -17.91 -25.03 17.69
C LEU A 24 -18.29 -24.15 18.89
N THR A 25 -17.65 -22.99 19.01
CA THR A 25 -17.97 -21.99 20.03
C THR A 25 -18.92 -20.97 19.42
N THR A 26 -20.15 -20.95 19.92
CA THR A 26 -21.19 -19.98 19.54
C THR A 26 -20.82 -18.61 20.10
N THR A 27 -20.14 -17.77 19.32
CA THR A 27 -19.81 -16.39 19.71
C THR A 27 -20.98 -15.46 19.42
N THR A 28 -21.57 -14.90 20.47
CA THR A 28 -22.53 -13.81 20.42
C THR A 28 -21.85 -12.56 19.86
N THR A 29 -22.29 -12.10 18.69
CA THR A 29 -21.78 -10.89 18.02
C THR A 29 -22.12 -9.64 18.85
N SER A 30 -21.20 -9.18 19.69
CA SER A 30 -21.21 -7.79 20.14
C SER A 30 -20.67 -6.93 19.00
N ALA A 31 -21.56 -6.20 18.32
CA ALA A 31 -21.15 -5.17 17.37
C ALA A 31 -20.44 -4.06 18.13
N ALA A 32 -19.10 -4.06 18.09
CA ALA A 32 -18.30 -2.94 18.56
C ALA A 32 -18.66 -1.69 17.73
N PRO A 33 -18.67 -0.48 18.33
CA PRO A 33 -18.86 0.74 17.56
C PRO A 33 -17.82 0.78 16.45
N SER A 34 -18.29 0.89 15.20
CA SER A 34 -17.43 1.03 14.03
C SER A 34 -16.70 2.37 14.15
N ALA A 35 -15.51 2.35 14.72
CA ALA A 35 -14.63 3.51 14.72
C ALA A 35 -14.34 3.84 13.26
N THR A 36 -14.90 4.95 12.77
CA THR A 36 -14.60 5.42 11.43
C THR A 36 -13.10 5.76 11.40
N PRO A 37 -12.32 5.25 10.44
CA PRO A 37 -10.89 5.53 10.39
C PRO A 37 -10.66 7.04 10.23
N ASP A 38 -9.71 7.58 10.99
CA ASP A 38 -9.24 8.95 10.77
C ASP A 38 -8.31 8.96 9.55
N TYR A 39 -8.92 9.08 8.37
CA TYR A 39 -8.21 9.01 7.10
C TYR A 39 -7.14 10.09 6.96
N LEU A 40 -7.30 11.26 7.59
CA LEU A 40 -6.30 12.33 7.54
C LEU A 40 -5.09 11.94 8.38
N ALA A 41 -5.30 11.54 9.63
CA ALA A 41 -4.21 11.13 10.51
C ALA A 41 -3.46 9.89 9.96
N ILE A 42 -4.19 8.93 9.38
CA ILE A 42 -3.59 7.77 8.72
C ILE A 42 -2.78 8.21 7.51
N CYS A 43 -3.31 9.11 6.67
CA CYS A 43 -2.57 9.65 5.54
C CYS A 43 -1.26 10.31 5.99
N GLU A 44 -1.33 11.22 6.97
CA GLU A 44 -0.16 11.96 7.47
C GLU A 44 0.91 11.02 8.03
N SER A 45 0.50 9.96 8.74
CA SER A 45 1.39 8.91 9.24
C SER A 45 2.14 8.18 8.13
N GLN A 46 1.50 7.97 6.96
CA GLN A 46 2.11 7.28 5.82
C GLN A 46 2.82 8.21 4.83
N ALA A 47 2.52 9.51 4.85
CA ALA A 47 2.96 10.47 3.85
C ALA A 47 4.42 10.90 3.98
N SER A 48 5.03 10.78 5.17
CA SER A 48 6.42 11.19 5.43
C SER A 48 6.68 12.64 4.99
N SER A 49 7.45 12.89 3.91
CA SER A 49 7.73 14.23 3.37
C SER A 49 6.61 14.84 2.51
N TYR A 50 5.47 14.15 2.37
CA TYR A 50 4.31 14.56 1.57
C TYR A 50 3.06 14.82 2.42
N THR A 51 3.19 15.07 3.73
CA THR A 51 2.05 15.30 4.62
C THR A 51 1.16 16.46 4.15
N ASP A 52 1.75 17.53 3.61
CA ASP A 52 1.01 18.67 3.04
C ASP A 52 0.14 18.31 1.83
N THR A 53 0.38 17.17 1.18
CA THR A 53 -0.39 16.71 0.02
C THR A 53 -1.52 15.76 0.41
N CYS A 54 -1.63 15.36 1.68
CA CYS A 54 -2.72 14.51 2.17
C CYS A 54 -4.12 15.02 1.82
N PRO A 55 -4.45 16.32 1.93
CA PRO A 55 -5.76 16.83 1.53
C PRO A 55 -6.11 16.55 0.06
N GLN A 56 -5.09 16.48 -0.81
CA GLN A 56 -5.28 16.17 -2.23
C GLN A 56 -5.41 14.66 -2.48
N CYS A 57 -4.74 13.83 -1.69
CA CYS A 57 -4.70 12.37 -1.88
C CYS A 57 -5.78 11.62 -1.08
N LEU A 58 -6.48 12.30 -0.17
CA LEU A 58 -7.35 11.69 0.85
C LEU A 58 -8.43 10.78 0.24
N TYR A 59 -9.05 11.23 -0.85
CA TYR A 59 -10.16 10.52 -1.50
C TYR A 59 -9.78 9.11 -2.00
N ARG A 60 -8.50 8.85 -2.29
CA ARG A 60 -8.06 7.60 -2.92
C ARG A 60 -8.29 6.36 -2.07
N CYS A 61 -8.27 6.53 -0.74
CA CYS A 61 -8.29 5.43 0.20
C CYS A 61 -9.54 5.40 1.10
N ILE A 62 -10.48 6.33 0.89
CA ILE A 62 -11.75 6.35 1.62
C ILE A 62 -12.52 5.07 1.31
N GLY A 63 -12.97 4.37 2.35
CA GLY A 63 -13.72 3.12 2.23
C GLY A 63 -12.87 1.88 1.97
N SER A 64 -11.54 2.01 1.88
CA SER A 64 -10.65 0.85 1.81
C SER A 64 -10.62 0.10 3.15
N SER A 65 -10.66 -1.24 3.11
CA SER A 65 -10.43 -2.09 4.29
C SER A 65 -8.98 -2.05 4.79
N TYR A 66 -8.07 -1.50 3.97
CA TYR A 66 -6.63 -1.50 4.17
C TYR A 66 -6.08 -0.07 3.97
N VAL A 67 -6.62 0.88 4.73
CA VAL A 67 -6.37 2.32 4.56
C VAL A 67 -4.87 2.66 4.65
N GLU A 68 -4.16 2.14 5.65
CA GLU A 68 -2.72 2.37 5.82
C GLU A 68 -1.90 1.90 4.61
N GLN A 69 -2.14 0.67 4.15
CA GLN A 69 -1.43 0.11 2.98
C GLN A 69 -1.79 0.85 1.69
N CYS A 70 -3.03 1.35 1.58
CA CYS A 70 -3.45 2.18 0.46
C CYS A 70 -2.69 3.50 0.41
N TYR A 71 -2.57 4.21 1.54
CA TYR A 71 -1.80 5.46 1.58
C TYR A 71 -0.30 5.22 1.43
N TRP A 72 0.26 4.20 2.08
CA TRP A 72 1.65 3.80 1.89
C TRP A 72 1.98 3.57 0.41
N SER A 73 1.14 2.80 -0.29
CA SER A 73 1.29 2.54 -1.73
C SER A 73 1.17 3.82 -2.57
N THR A 74 0.25 4.71 -2.19
CA THR A 74 0.05 6.02 -2.84
C THR A 74 1.33 6.87 -2.75
N PHE A 75 1.90 7.02 -1.55
CA PHE A 75 3.11 7.82 -1.36
C PHE A 75 4.36 7.15 -1.90
N PHE A 76 4.41 5.82 -1.90
CA PHE A 76 5.45 5.07 -2.59
C PHE A 76 5.46 5.34 -4.10
N ALA A 77 4.28 5.40 -4.74
CA ALA A 77 4.15 5.76 -6.14
C ALA A 77 4.59 7.21 -6.41
N ILE A 78 4.18 8.16 -5.56
CA ILE A 78 4.62 9.57 -5.66
C ILE A 78 6.14 9.67 -5.59
N ASN A 79 6.76 8.99 -4.63
CA ASN A 79 8.22 8.98 -4.47
C ASN A 79 8.91 8.39 -5.70
N SER A 80 8.41 7.26 -6.21
CA SER A 80 8.95 6.62 -7.42
C SER A 80 8.89 7.53 -8.66
N ILE A 81 7.77 8.22 -8.88
CA ILE A 81 7.62 9.16 -10.00
C ILE A 81 8.52 10.37 -9.82
N GLN A 82 8.63 10.90 -8.59
CA GLN A 82 9.52 12.01 -8.31
C GLN A 82 10.98 11.64 -8.59
N ALA A 83 11.43 10.49 -8.09
CA ALA A 83 12.80 10.00 -8.30
C ALA A 83 13.12 9.82 -9.79
N GLN A 84 12.17 9.32 -10.59
CA GLN A 84 12.34 9.21 -12.04
C GLN A 84 12.43 10.58 -12.73
N CYS A 85 11.61 11.54 -12.34
CA CYS A 85 11.68 12.90 -12.86
C CYS A 85 13.02 13.56 -12.51
N GLU A 86 13.49 13.40 -11.27
CA GLU A 86 14.77 13.93 -10.81
C GLU A 86 15.95 13.29 -11.56
N ALA A 87 15.90 11.96 -11.78
CA ALA A 87 16.91 11.24 -12.56
C ALA A 87 17.02 11.73 -14.02
N GLN A 88 15.96 12.32 -14.57
CA GLN A 88 15.92 12.88 -15.92
C GLN A 88 16.25 14.37 -15.96
N GLY A 89 16.61 14.99 -14.83
CA GLY A 89 16.85 16.44 -14.75
C GLY A 89 15.57 17.27 -14.88
N GLY A 90 14.42 16.69 -14.54
CA GLY A 90 13.12 17.36 -14.60
C GLY A 90 13.00 18.53 -13.62
N ARG A 91 12.00 19.38 -13.84
CA ARG A 91 11.66 20.51 -12.97
C ARG A 91 10.30 20.27 -12.33
N ASN A 92 10.10 20.76 -11.10
CA ASN A 92 8.86 20.60 -10.34
C ASN A 92 8.43 19.11 -10.18
N CYS A 93 9.39 18.22 -9.95
CA CYS A 93 9.16 16.77 -9.90
C CYS A 93 8.16 16.36 -8.81
N ARG A 94 8.16 17.05 -7.67
CA ARG A 94 7.19 16.85 -6.59
C ARG A 94 5.76 17.19 -7.02
N GLY A 95 5.56 18.34 -7.68
CA GLY A 95 4.24 18.73 -8.16
C GLY A 95 3.72 17.76 -9.23
N ILE A 96 4.60 17.33 -10.14
CA ILE A 96 4.28 16.35 -11.18
C ILE A 96 3.89 15.00 -10.57
N SER A 97 4.65 14.49 -9.61
CA SER A 97 4.39 13.18 -9.02
C SER A 97 3.11 13.15 -8.18
N VAL A 98 2.88 14.20 -7.37
CA VAL A 98 1.64 14.34 -6.60
C VAL A 98 0.45 14.46 -7.52
N ASN A 99 0.54 15.26 -8.59
CA ASN A 99 -0.53 15.39 -9.56
C ASN A 99 -0.80 14.07 -10.30
N ALA A 100 0.23 13.32 -10.68
CA ALA A 100 0.08 12.04 -11.38
C ALA A 100 -0.67 10.98 -10.54
N VAL A 101 -0.53 11.02 -9.21
CA VAL A 101 -1.13 10.01 -8.32
C VAL A 101 -2.44 10.49 -7.69
N CYS A 102 -2.52 11.76 -7.32
CA CYS A 102 -3.61 12.32 -6.50
C CYS A 102 -4.52 13.30 -7.25
N SER A 103 -4.39 13.43 -8.57
CA SER A 103 -5.42 14.13 -9.34
C SER A 103 -6.67 13.25 -9.42
N ALA A 104 -7.78 13.79 -8.92
CA ALA A 104 -9.09 13.19 -9.14
C ALA A 104 -9.39 13.17 -10.64
N SER A 105 -9.42 11.98 -11.22
CA SER A 105 -9.98 11.72 -12.56
C SER A 105 -11.49 11.81 -12.52
#